data_AF-A0A9P4UEY7-F1
#
_entry.id   AF-A0A9P4UEY7-F1
#
_cell.length_a   1.000
_cell.length_b   1.000
_cell.length_c   1.000
_cell.angle_alpha   90.00
_cell.angle_beta   90.00
_cell.angle_gamma   90.00
#
_symmetry.space_group_name_H-M   'P 1'
#
loop_
_entity.id
_entity.type
_entity.pdbx_description
1 polymer ?
#
loop_
_entity_poly.entity_id
_entity_poly.type
_entity_poly.pdbx_seq_one_letter_code
_entity_poly.pdbx_strand_id
1 'polypeptide(L)'
;MDDTTAGASPPSEPNLESFSLPGWDNTVPVTHDSGITQSQILNFRGFDTWQKTLQSSLKRQKFSDHEFNADPYELKSIEIQSYDLVGRLEALPHQKRPLFIKLRAKVENAKGEDIPAVVFLRGGSVAVLIIVRPTDSLDERYVIMTEQARIPAGSLSFMEIPAGMIDPKDDSFGGTAARELEEEVGLKLKEQDLINMTELALKGHETEESLQNAMYPSPGGCDEFISIYLWEKEMDRMQIDGLRGKLGGERSEREHIRIRLLNYEKLLQVGARDGKTLAAWSLYEYLKRTRQIK
;
A
#
# COMPACT_ATOMS: atom_id res chain seq x y z
N MET A 1 -53.05 -19.13 -2.02
CA MET A 1 -53.24 -18.72 -3.43
C MET A 1 -53.41 -17.21 -3.35
N ASP A 2 -52.39 -16.38 -3.56
CA ASP A 2 -51.27 -16.54 -4.49
C ASP A 2 -49.96 -16.02 -3.92
N ASP A 3 -48.92 -16.83 -4.13
CA ASP A 3 -47.51 -16.57 -3.88
C ASP A 3 -46.90 -16.18 -5.23
N THR A 4 -46.77 -14.88 -5.50
CA THR A 4 -46.07 -14.38 -6.69
C THR A 4 -44.65 -13.98 -6.31
N THR A 5 -43.81 -14.98 -6.11
CA THR A 5 -42.35 -14.82 -6.20
C THR A 5 -41.99 -14.65 -7.67
N ALA A 6 -41.80 -13.40 -8.09
CA ALA A 6 -41.18 -13.11 -9.37
C ALA A 6 -39.75 -13.69 -9.32
N GLY A 7 -39.51 -14.75 -10.09
CA GLY A 7 -38.20 -15.35 -10.23
C GLY A 7 -37.20 -14.30 -10.69
N ALA A 8 -36.25 -13.96 -9.84
CA ALA A 8 -35.03 -13.32 -10.27
C ALA A 8 -34.31 -14.31 -11.18
N SER A 9 -34.18 -13.97 -12.46
CA SER A 9 -33.27 -14.69 -13.35
C SER A 9 -31.89 -14.72 -12.68
N PRO A 10 -31.21 -15.87 -12.61
CA PRO A 10 -29.84 -15.91 -12.13
C PRO A 10 -29.01 -14.92 -12.96
N PRO A 11 -28.05 -14.18 -12.36
CA PRO A 11 -27.15 -13.37 -13.14
C PRO A 11 -26.52 -14.27 -14.21
N SER A 12 -26.54 -13.83 -15.47
CA SER A 12 -25.88 -14.52 -16.57
C SER A 12 -24.46 -14.87 -16.14
N GLU A 13 -24.04 -16.13 -16.30
CA GLU A 13 -22.68 -16.55 -15.98
C GLU A 13 -21.70 -15.57 -16.65
N PRO A 14 -20.74 -15.01 -15.89
CA PRO A 14 -19.77 -14.09 -16.46
C PRO A 14 -19.06 -14.80 -17.61
N ASN A 15 -18.95 -14.13 -18.76
CA ASN A 15 -18.18 -14.66 -19.87
C ASN A 15 -16.71 -14.73 -19.42
N LEU A 16 -16.24 -15.95 -19.16
CA LEU A 16 -14.89 -16.18 -18.64
C LEU A 16 -13.89 -16.21 -19.79
N GLU A 17 -12.86 -15.41 -19.65
CA GLU A 17 -11.70 -15.35 -20.53
C GLU A 17 -10.48 -15.93 -19.82
N SER A 18 -9.48 -16.33 -20.60
CA SER A 18 -8.23 -16.83 -20.04
C SER A 18 -7.04 -16.52 -20.94
N PHE A 19 -5.88 -16.31 -20.33
CA PHE A 19 -4.60 -16.18 -21.01
C PHE A 19 -3.49 -16.88 -20.23
N SER A 20 -2.38 -17.21 -20.90
CA SER A 20 -1.18 -17.74 -20.24
C SER A 20 -0.31 -16.61 -19.71
N LEU A 21 0.02 -16.62 -18.42
CA LEU A 21 0.88 -15.62 -17.79
C LEU A 21 2.28 -15.62 -18.45
N PRO A 22 2.71 -14.51 -19.07
CA PRO A 22 4.01 -14.46 -19.73
C PRO A 22 5.17 -14.47 -18.73
N GLY A 23 6.32 -15.02 -19.15
CA GLY A 23 7.57 -14.97 -18.37
C GLY A 23 7.74 -16.08 -17.32
N TRP A 24 6.85 -17.07 -17.28
CA TRP A 24 6.95 -18.25 -16.42
C TRP A 24 7.45 -19.48 -17.19
N ASP A 25 8.22 -20.33 -16.51
CA ASP A 25 8.82 -21.53 -17.12
C ASP A 25 7.75 -22.59 -17.45
N ASN A 26 6.67 -22.61 -16.65
CA ASN A 26 5.47 -23.42 -16.85
C ASN A 26 4.31 -22.58 -17.39
N THR A 27 3.32 -23.23 -18.03
CA THR A 27 2.07 -22.56 -18.40
C THR A 27 1.22 -22.29 -17.16
N VAL A 28 1.04 -21.02 -16.83
CA VAL A 28 0.17 -20.55 -15.73
C VAL A 28 -1.05 -19.87 -16.34
N PRO A 29 -2.22 -20.55 -16.44
CA PRO A 29 -3.45 -19.90 -16.88
C PRO A 29 -3.91 -18.85 -15.86
N VAL A 30 -4.26 -17.67 -16.37
CA VAL A 30 -4.95 -16.61 -15.65
C VAL A 30 -6.37 -16.54 -16.19
N THR A 31 -7.36 -16.75 -15.32
CA THR A 31 -8.78 -16.67 -15.65
C THR A 31 -9.37 -15.39 -15.10
N HIS A 32 -10.23 -14.72 -15.87
CA HIS A 32 -10.90 -13.49 -15.48
C HIS A 32 -12.22 -13.34 -16.25
N ASP A 33 -13.12 -12.48 -15.77
CA ASP A 33 -14.31 -12.13 -16.55
C ASP A 33 -13.97 -11.12 -17.67
N SER A 34 -14.89 -10.95 -18.63
CA SER A 34 -14.74 -10.05 -19.78
C SER A 34 -14.74 -8.54 -19.43
N GLY A 35 -14.93 -8.14 -18.17
CA GLY A 35 -14.96 -6.74 -17.75
C GLY A 35 -13.57 -6.15 -17.45
N ILE A 36 -12.55 -6.99 -17.37
CA ILE A 36 -11.14 -6.59 -17.30
C ILE A 36 -10.34 -7.27 -18.41
N THR A 37 -9.42 -6.55 -19.03
CA THR A 37 -8.58 -7.08 -20.10
C THR A 37 -7.26 -7.64 -19.58
N GLN A 38 -6.67 -8.59 -20.31
CA GLN A 38 -5.30 -9.06 -20.07
C GLN A 38 -4.31 -7.90 -19.93
N SER A 39 -4.40 -6.88 -20.80
CA SER A 39 -3.52 -5.72 -20.77
C SER A 39 -3.67 -4.91 -19.47
N GLN A 40 -4.88 -4.73 -18.97
CA GLN A 40 -5.11 -4.05 -17.69
C GLN A 40 -4.52 -4.82 -16.51
N ILE A 41 -4.67 -6.15 -16.49
CA ILE A 41 -4.10 -7.01 -15.44
C ILE A 41 -2.57 -6.96 -15.46
N LEU A 42 -1.96 -7.18 -16.63
CA LEU A 42 -0.50 -7.23 -16.76
C LEU A 42 0.17 -5.88 -16.52
N ASN A 43 -0.50 -4.76 -16.85
CA ASN A 43 0.02 -3.42 -16.60
C ASN A 43 -0.30 -2.90 -15.20
N PHE A 44 -1.05 -3.65 -14.38
CA PHE A 44 -1.28 -3.27 -13.00
C PHE A 44 -0.03 -3.53 -12.16
N ARG A 45 0.60 -2.47 -11.65
CA ARG A 45 1.87 -2.55 -10.90
C ARG A 45 1.83 -3.51 -9.72
N GLY A 46 0.71 -3.59 -8.99
CA GLY A 46 0.54 -4.54 -7.89
C GLY A 46 0.65 -5.99 -8.37
N PHE A 47 -0.05 -6.32 -9.47
CA PHE A 47 0.03 -7.64 -10.10
C PHE A 47 1.44 -7.96 -10.60
N ASP A 48 2.07 -7.04 -11.32
CA ASP A 48 3.43 -7.22 -11.84
C ASP A 48 4.48 -7.41 -10.72
N THR A 49 4.39 -6.61 -9.66
CA THR A 49 5.30 -6.72 -8.51
C THR A 49 5.09 -8.06 -7.80
N TRP A 50 3.83 -8.39 -7.46
CA TRP A 50 3.50 -9.63 -6.78
C TRP A 50 3.95 -10.87 -7.56
N GLN A 51 3.65 -10.96 -8.86
CA GLN A 51 3.99 -12.15 -9.64
C GLN A 51 5.50 -12.32 -9.81
N LYS A 52 6.27 -11.23 -9.98
CA LYS A 52 7.74 -11.27 -10.06
C LYS A 52 8.37 -11.68 -8.74
N THR A 53 7.92 -11.12 -7.61
CA THR A 53 8.45 -11.48 -6.29
C THR A 53 8.10 -12.92 -5.92
N LEU A 54 6.88 -13.37 -6.20
CA LEU A 54 6.49 -14.77 -6.03
C LEU A 54 7.36 -15.70 -6.89
N GLN A 55 7.57 -15.36 -8.17
CA GLN A 55 8.42 -16.14 -9.06
C GLN A 55 9.86 -16.25 -8.51
N SER A 56 10.42 -15.14 -8.01
CA SER A 56 11.75 -15.12 -7.39
C SER A 56 11.82 -16.02 -6.16
N SER A 57 10.83 -15.93 -5.27
CA SER A 57 10.74 -16.76 -4.05
C SER A 57 10.59 -18.25 -4.39
N LEU A 58 9.70 -18.62 -5.32
CA LEU A 58 9.53 -20.02 -5.74
C LEU A 58 10.81 -20.60 -6.36
N LYS A 59 11.59 -19.80 -7.12
CA LYS A 59 12.86 -20.23 -7.72
C LYS A 59 13.94 -20.52 -6.68
N ARG A 60 13.83 -20.02 -5.44
CA ARG A 60 14.78 -20.33 -4.37
C ARG A 60 14.69 -21.77 -3.87
N GLN A 61 13.56 -22.43 -4.06
CA GLN A 61 13.38 -23.82 -3.63
C GLN A 61 14.38 -24.78 -4.28
N LYS A 62 15.07 -24.38 -5.36
CA LYS A 62 16.15 -25.17 -5.97
C LYS A 62 17.39 -25.34 -5.07
N PHE A 63 17.58 -24.48 -4.08
CA PHE A 63 18.72 -24.55 -3.17
C PHE A 63 18.45 -25.53 -2.04
N SER A 64 19.45 -26.34 -1.69
CA SER A 64 19.33 -27.47 -0.75
C SER A 64 19.00 -27.08 0.69
N ASP A 65 19.23 -25.82 1.05
CA ASP A 65 18.95 -25.22 2.36
C ASP A 65 17.52 -24.64 2.48
N HIS A 66 16.76 -24.64 1.38
CA HIS A 66 15.38 -24.17 1.37
C HIS A 66 14.44 -25.23 1.94
N GLU A 67 13.52 -24.84 2.84
CA GLU A 67 12.55 -25.74 3.51
C GLU A 67 11.80 -26.63 2.50
N PHE A 68 11.31 -26.04 1.42
CA PHE A 68 10.58 -26.75 0.36
C PHE A 68 11.45 -27.35 -0.76
N ASN A 69 12.76 -27.55 -0.55
CA ASN A 69 13.63 -28.10 -1.60
C ASN A 69 13.25 -29.52 -2.05
N ALA A 70 12.89 -30.37 -1.10
CA ALA A 70 12.52 -31.76 -1.37
C ALA A 70 11.22 -31.87 -2.19
N ASP A 71 10.28 -30.96 -1.97
CA ASP A 71 8.95 -30.95 -2.59
C ASP A 71 8.56 -29.51 -2.98
N PRO A 72 9.15 -28.98 -4.07
CA PRO A 72 8.98 -27.58 -4.42
C PRO A 72 7.55 -27.29 -4.87
N TYR A 73 7.04 -26.14 -4.42
CA TYR A 73 5.77 -25.58 -4.85
C TYR A 73 5.90 -24.87 -6.19
N GLU A 74 4.84 -24.93 -6.98
CA GLU A 74 4.71 -24.21 -8.23
C GLU A 74 3.40 -23.45 -8.28
N LEU A 75 3.42 -22.27 -8.92
CA LEU A 75 2.20 -21.57 -9.30
C LEU A 75 1.54 -22.35 -10.45
N LYS A 76 0.32 -22.85 -10.24
CA LYS A 76 -0.44 -23.63 -11.21
C LYS A 76 -1.46 -22.81 -11.99
N SER A 77 -2.11 -21.84 -11.34
CA SER A 77 -3.12 -20.99 -11.98
C SER A 77 -3.41 -19.74 -11.16
N ILE A 78 -4.02 -18.74 -11.79
CA ILE A 78 -4.58 -17.55 -11.16
C ILE A 78 -6.03 -17.37 -11.59
N GLU A 79 -6.89 -17.05 -10.63
CA GLU A 79 -8.27 -16.65 -10.85
C GLU A 79 -8.45 -15.22 -10.36
N ILE A 80 -8.78 -14.29 -11.26
CA ILE A 80 -9.19 -12.94 -10.90
C ILE A 80 -10.65 -13.00 -10.44
N GLN A 81 -10.89 -12.73 -9.16
CA GLN A 81 -12.20 -12.90 -8.54
C GLN A 81 -13.02 -11.60 -8.57
N SER A 82 -12.37 -10.45 -8.41
CA SER A 82 -13.01 -9.15 -8.47
C SER A 82 -11.97 -8.04 -8.67
N TYR A 83 -12.41 -6.88 -9.14
CA TYR A 83 -11.53 -5.73 -9.35
C TYR A 83 -12.32 -4.42 -9.35
N ASP A 84 -11.61 -3.33 -9.09
CA ASP A 84 -12.13 -1.97 -9.17
C ASP A 84 -11.35 -1.22 -10.24
N LEU A 85 -12.06 -0.56 -11.16
CA LEU A 85 -11.45 0.22 -12.24
C LEU A 85 -11.69 1.72 -12.04
N VAL A 86 -10.64 2.52 -12.20
CA VAL A 86 -10.68 3.99 -12.12
C VAL A 86 -10.31 4.62 -13.46
N GLY A 87 -11.02 5.66 -13.88
CA GLY A 87 -10.76 6.38 -15.14
C GLY A 87 -11.66 7.59 -15.32
N ARG A 88 -11.26 8.54 -16.20
CA ARG A 88 -11.91 9.86 -16.34
C ARG A 88 -13.26 9.84 -17.06
N LEU A 89 -13.58 8.79 -17.81
CA LEU A 89 -14.78 8.72 -18.67
C LEU A 89 -15.40 7.31 -18.59
N GLU A 90 -16.65 7.23 -18.16
CA GLU A 90 -17.40 5.96 -18.05
C GLU A 90 -17.60 5.28 -19.41
N ALA A 91 -17.65 6.05 -20.50
CA ALA A 91 -17.90 5.58 -21.86
C ALA A 91 -16.72 4.87 -22.55
N LEU A 92 -15.52 4.86 -21.96
CA LEU A 92 -14.31 4.24 -22.55
C LEU A 92 -13.69 3.22 -21.58
N PRO A 93 -14.27 2.02 -21.43
CA PRO A 93 -13.82 1.02 -20.45
C PRO A 93 -12.36 0.59 -20.63
N HIS A 94 -11.85 0.55 -21.86
CA HIS A 94 -10.45 0.22 -22.16
C HIS A 94 -9.43 1.29 -21.75
N GLN A 95 -9.89 2.49 -21.33
CA GLN A 95 -9.02 3.54 -20.78
C GLN A 95 -9.05 3.60 -19.25
N LYS A 96 -9.89 2.77 -18.60
CA LYS A 96 -9.86 2.65 -17.14
C LYS A 96 -8.64 1.81 -16.74
N ARG A 97 -8.01 2.18 -15.63
CA ARG A 97 -6.91 1.41 -15.04
C ARG A 97 -7.41 0.68 -13.79
N PRO A 98 -6.87 -0.50 -13.47
CA PRO A 98 -7.17 -1.12 -12.18
C PRO A 98 -6.72 -0.23 -11.02
N LEU A 99 -7.60 -0.13 -10.03
CA LEU A 99 -7.31 0.42 -8.71
C LEU A 99 -7.01 -0.72 -7.73
N PHE A 100 -7.87 -1.75 -7.72
CA PHE A 100 -7.71 -2.95 -6.91
C PHE A 100 -7.98 -4.21 -7.73
N ILE A 101 -7.29 -5.30 -7.41
CA ILE A 101 -7.57 -6.64 -7.94
C ILE A 101 -7.55 -7.64 -6.80
N LYS A 102 -8.63 -8.39 -6.62
CA LYS A 102 -8.65 -9.58 -5.76
C LYS A 102 -8.48 -10.81 -6.62
N LEU A 103 -7.55 -11.68 -6.25
CA LEU A 103 -7.30 -12.93 -6.94
C LEU A 103 -7.15 -14.11 -5.98
N ARG A 104 -7.30 -15.31 -6.55
CA ARG A 104 -6.90 -16.57 -5.94
C ARG A 104 -5.81 -17.21 -6.79
N ALA A 105 -4.67 -17.51 -6.19
CA ALA A 105 -3.62 -18.29 -6.83
C ALA A 105 -3.69 -19.74 -6.36
N LYS A 106 -3.42 -20.67 -7.27
CA LYS A 106 -3.21 -22.08 -6.93
C LYS A 106 -1.72 -22.33 -6.86
N VAL A 107 -1.18 -22.52 -5.66
CA VAL A 107 0.23 -22.84 -5.42
C VAL A 107 0.29 -24.23 -4.83
N GLU A 108 0.82 -25.19 -5.58
CA GLU A 108 0.74 -26.63 -5.26
C GLU A 108 2.07 -27.31 -5.57
N ASN A 109 2.49 -28.27 -4.75
CA ASN A 109 3.66 -29.12 -5.00
C ASN A 109 3.27 -30.44 -5.70
N ALA A 110 4.25 -31.29 -6.01
CA ALA A 110 4.01 -32.55 -6.71
C ALA A 110 3.18 -33.58 -5.91
N LYS A 111 3.03 -33.39 -4.59
CA LYS A 111 2.22 -34.24 -3.70
C LYS A 111 0.75 -33.82 -3.65
N GLY A 112 0.40 -32.70 -4.28
CA GLY A 112 -0.95 -32.13 -4.22
C GLY A 112 -1.22 -31.30 -2.95
N GLU A 113 -0.18 -30.98 -2.18
CA GLU A 113 -0.29 -30.06 -1.04
C GLU A 113 -0.36 -28.62 -1.57
N ASP A 114 -1.28 -27.83 -1.03
CA ASP A 114 -1.52 -26.45 -1.48
C ASP A 114 -1.26 -25.40 -0.40
N ILE A 115 -0.77 -24.24 -0.82
CA ILE A 115 -0.64 -23.05 0.03
C ILE A 115 -1.84 -22.14 -0.25
N PRO A 116 -2.66 -21.81 0.76
CA PRO A 116 -3.76 -20.87 0.58
C PRO A 116 -3.26 -19.50 0.10
N ALA A 117 -3.66 -19.10 -1.10
CA ALA A 117 -3.22 -17.84 -1.70
C ALA A 117 -4.42 -17.01 -2.19
N VAL A 118 -5.13 -16.38 -1.24
CA VAL A 118 -6.09 -15.31 -1.53
C VAL A 118 -5.33 -13.99 -1.41
N VAL A 119 -5.30 -13.21 -2.48
CA VAL A 119 -4.46 -12.01 -2.57
C VAL A 119 -5.31 -10.81 -2.96
N PHE A 120 -5.26 -9.77 -2.14
CA PHE A 120 -5.79 -8.45 -2.45
C PHE A 120 -4.65 -7.55 -2.91
N LEU A 121 -4.61 -7.30 -4.21
CA LEU A 121 -3.63 -6.45 -4.87
C LEU A 121 -4.10 -4.99 -4.88
N ARG A 122 -3.33 -4.14 -4.22
CA ARG A 122 -3.46 -2.68 -4.24
C ARG A 122 -2.15 -1.97 -4.54
N GLY A 123 -1.00 -2.64 -4.37
CA GLY A 123 0.33 -2.10 -4.63
C GLY A 123 0.91 -1.27 -3.49
N GLY A 124 2.08 -0.70 -3.75
CA GLY A 124 2.85 0.06 -2.77
C GLY A 124 2.30 1.45 -2.47
N SER A 125 2.57 1.92 -1.26
CA SER A 125 2.25 3.26 -0.77
C SER A 125 3.42 3.86 0.02
N VAL A 126 3.27 5.12 0.39
CA VAL A 126 4.20 5.85 1.25
C VAL A 126 3.45 6.42 2.44
N ALA A 127 4.13 6.55 3.57
CA ALA A 127 3.63 7.27 4.74
C ALA A 127 4.74 8.14 5.32
N VAL A 128 4.37 9.27 5.91
CA VAL A 128 5.36 10.24 6.39
C VAL A 128 5.08 10.66 7.81
N LEU A 129 6.05 10.43 8.69
CA LEU A 129 6.08 11.04 10.02
C LEU A 129 6.56 12.49 9.88
N ILE A 130 5.63 13.43 10.04
CA ILE A 130 5.91 14.86 9.97
C ILE A 130 6.08 15.41 11.39
N ILE A 131 7.30 15.82 11.75
CA ILE A 131 7.62 16.43 13.04
C ILE A 131 8.00 17.90 12.81
N VAL A 132 7.34 18.80 13.53
CA VAL A 132 7.69 20.23 13.56
C VAL A 132 8.12 20.66 14.95
N ARG A 133 9.21 21.41 15.01
CA ARG A 133 9.76 22.01 16.24
C ARG A 133 9.61 23.53 16.17
N PRO A 134 9.03 24.18 17.19
CA PRO A 134 9.06 25.63 17.27
C PRO A 134 10.51 26.14 17.35
N THR A 135 10.86 27.17 16.59
CA THR A 135 12.20 27.79 16.66
C THR A 135 12.50 28.45 18.01
N ASP A 136 11.47 28.74 18.81
CA ASP A 136 11.56 29.34 20.14
C ASP A 136 11.57 28.31 21.29
N SER A 137 11.57 27.00 20.99
CA SER A 137 11.54 25.94 22.01
C SER A 137 12.20 24.65 21.53
N LEU A 138 13.31 24.27 22.17
CA LEU A 138 14.12 23.11 21.78
C LEU A 138 13.47 21.77 22.15
N ASP A 139 12.70 21.73 23.23
CA ASP A 139 12.11 20.51 23.78
C ASP A 139 10.71 20.22 23.21
N GLU A 140 10.06 21.23 22.62
CA GLU A 140 8.73 21.07 22.03
C GLU A 140 8.81 20.41 20.65
N ARG A 141 8.01 19.36 20.49
CA ARG A 141 7.84 18.64 19.23
C ARG A 141 6.37 18.39 18.99
N TYR A 142 5.92 18.72 17.78
CA TYR A 142 4.57 18.43 17.33
C TYR A 142 4.60 17.47 16.16
N VAL A 143 3.62 16.58 16.11
CA VAL A 143 3.39 15.66 14.99
C VAL A 143 2.15 16.14 14.23
N ILE A 144 2.27 16.20 12.92
CA ILE A 144 1.13 16.43 12.05
C ILE A 144 0.51 15.09 11.69
N MET A 145 -0.77 14.94 12.01
CA MET A 145 -1.61 13.80 11.70
C MET A 145 -2.79 14.24 10.84
N THR A 146 -3.42 13.28 10.17
CA THR A 146 -4.69 13.46 9.47
C THR A 146 -5.79 12.71 10.20
N GLU A 147 -6.99 13.28 10.16
CA GLU A 147 -8.24 12.62 10.53
C GLU A 147 -9.08 12.49 9.27
N GLN A 148 -9.38 11.25 8.88
CA GLN A 148 -10.13 10.95 7.67
C GLN A 148 -11.00 9.69 7.81
N ALA A 149 -11.93 9.49 6.89
CA ALA A 149 -12.75 8.29 6.87
C ALA A 149 -11.94 7.08 6.38
N ARG A 150 -12.00 5.99 7.14
CA ARG A 150 -11.48 4.68 6.77
C ARG A 150 -12.64 3.69 6.82
N ILE A 151 -13.43 3.67 5.75
CA ILE A 151 -14.59 2.77 5.60
C ILE A 151 -14.21 1.29 5.76
N PRO A 152 -13.06 0.80 5.25
CA PRO A 152 -12.63 -0.58 5.51
C PRO A 152 -12.44 -0.91 6.99
N ALA A 153 -12.15 0.09 7.83
CA ALA A 153 -12.05 -0.05 9.29
C ALA A 153 -13.35 0.33 10.02
N GLY A 154 -14.43 0.65 9.30
CA GLY A 154 -15.70 1.11 9.87
C GLY A 154 -15.63 2.46 10.58
N SER A 155 -14.67 3.33 10.22
CA SER A 155 -14.41 4.60 10.90
C SER A 155 -14.65 5.80 9.98
N LEU A 156 -15.32 6.84 10.49
CA LEU A 156 -15.47 8.14 9.81
C LEU A 156 -14.49 9.21 10.31
N SER A 157 -13.70 8.91 11.35
CA SER A 157 -12.74 9.81 11.99
C SER A 157 -11.52 9.04 12.48
N PHE A 158 -10.82 8.41 11.54
CA PHE A 158 -9.62 7.65 11.84
C PHE A 158 -8.40 8.56 11.91
N MET A 159 -7.68 8.51 13.03
CA MET A 159 -6.43 9.25 13.25
C MET A 159 -5.24 8.45 12.74
N GLU A 160 -4.45 9.06 11.86
CA GLU A 160 -3.27 8.43 11.24
C GLU A 160 -2.25 9.48 10.79
N ILE A 161 -1.03 9.03 10.46
CA ILE A 161 -0.08 9.89 9.74
C ILE A 161 -0.45 10.01 8.25
N PRO A 162 -0.11 11.14 7.58
CA PRO A 162 -0.29 11.32 6.14
C PRO A 162 0.30 10.17 5.33
N ALA A 163 -0.41 9.75 4.29
CA ALA A 163 0.00 8.64 3.44
C ALA A 163 -0.61 8.75 2.05
N GLY A 164 0.12 8.29 1.03
CA GLY A 164 -0.29 8.37 -0.36
C GLY A 164 0.06 7.10 -1.14
N MET A 165 -0.73 6.81 -2.17
CA MET A 165 -0.42 5.70 -3.09
C MET A 165 0.67 6.14 -4.07
N ILE A 166 1.51 5.20 -4.50
CA ILE A 166 2.54 5.51 -5.49
C ILE A 166 1.91 5.56 -6.88
N ASP A 167 2.04 6.69 -7.58
CA ASP A 167 1.61 6.77 -8.96
C ASP A 167 2.52 5.89 -9.83
N PRO A 168 1.98 5.08 -10.75
CA PRO A 168 2.78 4.38 -11.75
C PRO A 168 3.77 5.25 -12.53
N LYS A 169 3.55 6.57 -12.60
CA LYS A 169 4.42 7.55 -13.28
C LYS A 169 5.53 8.12 -12.42
N ASP A 170 5.52 7.90 -11.12
CA ASP A 170 6.51 8.50 -10.22
C ASP A 170 7.81 7.69 -10.28
N ASP A 171 8.90 8.37 -10.67
CA ASP A 171 10.24 7.79 -10.80
C ASP A 171 10.88 7.46 -9.43
N SER A 172 10.38 8.06 -8.34
CA SER A 172 10.86 7.84 -6.97
C SER A 172 9.75 7.92 -5.92
N PHE A 173 9.87 7.09 -4.89
CA PHE A 173 8.97 7.08 -3.73
C PHE A 173 8.98 8.40 -2.95
N GLY A 174 10.13 9.08 -2.91
CA GLY A 174 10.27 10.38 -2.24
C GLY A 174 9.51 11.50 -2.96
N GLY A 175 9.52 11.50 -4.30
CA GLY A 175 8.74 12.44 -5.11
C GLY A 175 7.23 12.27 -4.88
N THR A 176 6.74 11.02 -4.89
CA THR A 176 5.35 10.70 -4.52
C THR A 176 5.02 11.22 -3.12
N ALA A 177 5.85 10.89 -2.12
CA ALA A 177 5.61 11.29 -0.74
C ALA A 177 5.54 12.81 -0.59
N ALA A 178 6.42 13.56 -1.27
CA ALA A 178 6.38 15.02 -1.23
C ALA A 178 5.10 15.60 -1.87
N ARG A 179 4.69 15.07 -3.03
CA ARG A 179 3.49 15.51 -3.76
C ARG A 179 2.20 15.23 -2.99
N GLU A 180 2.00 13.97 -2.59
CA GLU A 180 0.79 13.53 -1.86
C GLU A 180 0.62 14.31 -0.54
N LEU A 181 1.73 14.59 0.16
CA LEU A 181 1.69 15.40 1.38
C LEU A 181 1.40 16.88 1.14
N GLU A 182 1.87 17.46 0.03
CA GLU A 182 1.52 18.84 -0.33
C GLU A 182 0.00 18.94 -0.54
N GLU A 183 -0.60 17.93 -1.17
CA GLU A 183 -2.04 17.81 -1.36
C GLU A 183 -2.79 17.63 -0.02
N GLU A 184 -2.37 16.69 0.83
CA GLU A 184 -3.06 16.37 2.09
C GLU A 184 -2.86 17.41 3.20
N VAL A 185 -1.68 18.03 3.30
CA VAL A 185 -1.28 18.86 4.46
C VAL A 185 -1.07 20.33 4.09
N GLY A 186 -0.97 20.66 2.81
CA GLY A 186 -0.71 22.03 2.34
C GLY A 186 0.70 22.54 2.68
N LEU A 187 1.63 21.63 2.96
CA LEU A 187 3.04 21.94 3.20
C LEU A 187 3.84 21.59 1.94
N LYS A 188 4.68 22.53 1.48
CA LYS A 188 5.61 22.27 0.38
C LYS A 188 6.81 21.50 0.88
N LEU A 189 6.78 20.18 0.73
CA LEU A 189 7.92 19.32 1.02
C LEU A 189 8.77 19.19 -0.24
N LYS A 190 10.09 19.11 -0.05
CA LYS A 190 11.00 18.75 -1.12
C LYS A 190 11.48 17.33 -0.86
N GLU A 191 11.59 16.53 -1.92
CA GLU A 191 12.03 15.13 -1.82
C GLU A 191 13.35 14.97 -1.04
N GLN A 192 14.31 15.87 -1.26
CA GLN A 192 15.60 15.85 -0.57
C GLN A 192 15.53 16.10 0.94
N ASP A 193 14.40 16.62 1.45
CA ASP A 193 14.17 16.83 2.87
C ASP A 193 13.54 15.60 3.54
N LEU A 194 13.16 14.57 2.76
CA LEU A 194 12.59 13.34 3.26
C LEU A 194 13.69 12.31 3.54
N ILE A 195 13.60 11.66 4.70
CA ILE A 195 14.48 10.55 5.08
C ILE A 195 13.68 9.25 4.96
N ASN A 196 14.09 8.34 4.09
CA ASN A 196 13.50 7.00 3.99
C ASN A 196 13.92 6.15 5.20
N MET A 197 13.07 6.07 6.21
CA MET A 197 13.37 5.37 7.46
C MET A 197 13.38 3.85 7.29
N THR A 198 12.54 3.28 6.41
CA THR A 198 12.54 1.82 6.18
C THR A 198 13.82 1.38 5.50
N GLU A 199 14.26 2.10 4.46
CA GLU A 199 15.53 1.82 3.79
C GLU A 199 16.73 2.01 4.73
N LEU A 200 16.73 3.06 5.54
CA LEU A 200 17.82 3.31 6.50
C LEU A 200 17.89 2.23 7.60
N ALA A 201 16.74 1.78 8.12
CA ALA A 201 16.69 0.75 9.14
C ALA A 201 17.12 -0.64 8.62
N LEU A 202 16.87 -0.92 7.34
CA LEU A 202 17.25 -2.17 6.67
C LEU A 202 18.64 -2.10 6.02
N LYS A 203 19.36 -0.98 6.15
CA LYS A 203 20.69 -0.82 5.56
C LYS A 203 21.66 -1.87 6.11
N GLY A 204 22.21 -2.68 5.21
CA GLY A 204 23.13 -3.77 5.55
C GLY A 204 22.45 -5.09 5.90
N HIS A 205 21.12 -5.16 5.87
CA HIS A 205 20.38 -6.41 5.91
C HIS A 205 20.17 -6.89 4.48
N GLU A 206 20.96 -7.88 4.05
CA GLU A 206 20.75 -8.55 2.77
C GLU A 206 19.70 -9.64 2.94
N THR A 207 18.54 -9.48 2.29
CA THR A 207 17.55 -10.55 2.17
C THR A 207 17.81 -11.30 0.87
N GLU A 208 17.72 -12.62 0.91
CA GLU A 208 17.79 -13.44 -0.31
C GLU A 208 16.51 -13.33 -1.16
N GLU A 209 15.46 -12.72 -0.61
CA GLU A 209 14.19 -12.45 -1.28
C GLU A 209 14.16 -11.06 -1.91
N SER A 210 13.44 -10.93 -3.02
CA SER A 210 13.29 -9.68 -3.79
C SER A 210 12.11 -8.81 -3.32
N LEU A 211 11.89 -8.77 -2.01
CA LEU A 211 10.87 -7.92 -1.40
C LEU A 211 11.35 -6.47 -1.33
N GLN A 212 10.40 -5.53 -1.24
CA GLN A 212 10.71 -4.12 -1.06
C GLN A 212 11.15 -3.85 0.37
N ASN A 213 12.14 -2.95 0.54
CA ASN A 213 12.60 -2.47 1.85
C ASN A 213 11.59 -1.50 2.48
N ALA A 214 10.46 -2.05 2.91
CA ALA A 214 9.28 -1.34 3.36
C ALA A 214 8.56 -2.12 4.47
N MET A 215 7.60 -1.47 5.13
CA MET A 215 6.75 -2.12 6.12
C MET A 215 5.56 -2.79 5.41
N TYR A 216 5.31 -4.07 5.68
CA TYR A 216 4.15 -4.80 5.18
C TYR A 216 3.07 -4.87 6.26
N PRO A 217 1.91 -4.21 6.10
CA PRO A 217 0.90 -4.12 7.16
C PRO A 217 0.15 -5.44 7.39
N SER A 218 -0.09 -6.22 6.33
CA SER A 218 -0.81 -7.50 6.41
C SER A 218 -0.43 -8.44 5.25
N PRO A 219 0.80 -8.98 5.24
CA PRO A 219 1.32 -9.77 4.11
C PRO A 219 0.62 -11.14 3.93
N GLY A 220 -0.26 -11.54 4.85
CA GLY A 220 -1.04 -12.78 4.74
C GLY A 220 -2.20 -12.72 3.73
N GLY A 221 -2.56 -11.54 3.23
CA GLY A 221 -3.65 -11.40 2.26
C GLY A 221 -3.62 -10.13 1.40
N CYS A 222 -2.64 -9.25 1.59
CA CYS A 222 -2.49 -8.03 0.81
C CYS A 222 -1.04 -7.83 0.36
N ASP A 223 -0.83 -7.38 -0.87
CA ASP A 223 0.50 -7.07 -1.43
C ASP A 223 1.05 -5.70 -0.98
N GLU A 224 0.27 -4.94 -0.21
CA GLU A 224 0.67 -3.61 0.21
C GLU A 224 1.99 -3.64 0.96
N PHE A 225 2.84 -2.70 0.58
CA PHE A 225 4.03 -2.32 1.33
C PHE A 225 4.07 -0.81 1.43
N ILE A 226 4.52 -0.31 2.57
CA ILE A 226 4.51 1.11 2.90
C ILE A 226 5.95 1.54 3.20
N SER A 227 6.52 2.35 2.33
CA SER A 227 7.80 3.02 2.61
C SER A 227 7.54 4.15 3.60
N ILE A 228 8.21 4.11 4.75
CA ILE A 228 7.99 5.08 5.82
C ILE A 228 9.08 6.15 5.77
N TYR A 229 8.66 7.40 5.60
CA TYR A 229 9.54 8.56 5.58
C TYR A 229 9.44 9.38 6.86
N LEU A 230 10.50 10.12 7.15
CA LEU A 230 10.55 11.19 8.13
C LEU A 230 10.71 12.52 7.41
N TRP A 231 9.90 13.50 7.82
CA TRP A 231 10.16 14.90 7.57
C TRP A 231 10.19 15.63 8.91
N GLU A 232 11.33 16.23 9.24
CA GLU A 232 11.51 16.90 10.52
C GLU A 232 12.17 18.27 10.32
N LYS A 233 11.51 19.34 10.76
CA LYS A 233 11.98 20.73 10.60
C LYS A 233 11.68 21.60 11.80
N GLU A 234 12.52 22.62 11.99
CA GLU A 234 12.21 23.77 12.83
C GLU A 234 11.38 24.79 12.03
N MET A 235 10.35 25.35 12.66
CA MET A 235 9.41 26.29 12.06
C MET A 235 8.99 27.36 13.06
N ASP A 236 8.57 28.52 12.57
CA ASP A 236 8.00 29.56 13.42
C ASP A 236 6.71 29.07 14.11
N ARG A 237 6.54 29.38 15.39
CA ARG A 237 5.40 28.90 16.18
C ARG A 237 4.05 29.33 15.59
N MET A 238 3.96 30.55 15.06
CA MET A 238 2.74 31.05 14.44
C MET A 238 2.40 30.25 13.18
N GLN A 239 3.43 29.82 12.42
CA GLN A 239 3.23 28.92 11.27
C GLN A 239 2.74 27.54 11.72
N ILE A 240 3.33 26.96 12.76
CA ILE A 240 2.92 25.67 13.33
C ILE A 240 1.46 25.72 13.80
N ASP A 241 1.10 26.71 14.61
CA ASP A 241 -0.25 26.88 15.13
C ASP A 241 -1.26 27.13 14.00
N GLY A 242 -0.83 27.85 12.96
CA GLY A 242 -1.61 28.06 11.75
C GLY A 242 -1.92 26.79 10.96
N LEU A 243 -1.32 25.63 11.26
CA LEU A 243 -1.66 24.35 10.63
C LEU A 243 -2.86 23.66 11.29
N ARG A 244 -3.19 24.03 12.55
CA ARG A 244 -4.23 23.36 13.34
C ARG A 244 -5.61 23.52 12.72
N GLY A 245 -6.31 22.41 12.50
CA GLY A 245 -7.71 22.42 12.07
C GLY A 245 -7.94 22.87 10.63
N LYS A 246 -6.88 23.08 9.85
CA LYS A 246 -6.97 23.26 8.40
C LYS A 246 -7.60 22.00 7.78
N LEU A 247 -8.51 22.23 6.85
CA LEU A 247 -8.97 21.19 5.93
C LEU A 247 -7.88 21.03 4.87
N GLY A 248 -7.38 19.80 4.75
CA GLY A 248 -6.41 19.38 3.75
C GLY A 248 -7.09 18.74 2.55
N GLY A 249 -6.32 18.46 1.50
CA GLY A 249 -6.82 17.92 0.22
C GLY A 249 -7.28 19.02 -0.73
N GLU A 250 -6.92 18.93 -2.02
CA GLU A 250 -7.67 19.66 -3.05
C GLU A 250 -9.15 19.29 -2.90
N ARG A 251 -10.04 20.27 -3.10
CA ARG A 251 -11.49 20.15 -3.03
C ARG A 251 -12.07 19.24 -4.14
N SER A 252 -11.54 18.03 -4.31
CA SER A 252 -12.30 16.95 -4.93
C SER A 252 -13.28 16.47 -3.87
N GLU A 253 -14.57 16.51 -4.19
CA GLU A 253 -15.70 16.44 -3.24
C GLU A 253 -15.82 15.11 -2.45
N ARG A 254 -14.82 14.22 -2.48
CA ARG A 254 -14.90 12.85 -1.96
C ARG A 254 -13.97 12.53 -0.78
N GLU A 255 -12.95 13.34 -0.50
CA GLU A 255 -12.00 13.08 0.59
C GLU A 255 -11.99 14.22 1.61
N HIS A 256 -12.62 13.99 2.75
CA HIS A 256 -12.65 14.95 3.86
C HIS A 256 -11.48 14.67 4.82
N ILE A 257 -10.34 15.32 4.59
CA ILE A 257 -9.13 15.18 5.41
C ILE A 257 -9.00 16.41 6.32
N ARG A 258 -8.92 16.20 7.64
CA ARG A 258 -8.68 17.28 8.61
C ARG A 258 -7.33 17.13 9.29
N ILE A 259 -6.51 18.19 9.22
CA ILE A 259 -5.19 18.23 9.83
C ILE A 259 -5.31 18.35 11.35
N ARG A 260 -4.58 17.49 12.07
CA ARG A 260 -4.45 17.50 13.52
C ARG A 260 -2.99 17.68 13.93
N LEU A 261 -2.76 18.71 14.74
CA LEU A 261 -1.46 18.95 15.36
C LEU A 261 -1.47 18.37 16.78
N LEU A 262 -0.62 17.37 17.04
CA LEU A 262 -0.49 16.72 18.34
C LEU A 262 0.87 17.00 18.94
N ASN A 263 0.94 17.10 20.27
CA ASN A 263 2.23 16.98 20.96
C ASN A 263 2.79 15.58 20.70
N TYR A 264 4.09 15.49 20.38
CA TYR A 264 4.77 14.24 20.08
C TYR A 264 4.54 13.15 21.14
N GLU A 265 4.57 13.52 22.42
CA GLU A 265 4.40 12.59 23.54
C GLU A 265 2.99 11.97 23.61
N LYS A 266 2.02 12.54 22.87
CA LYS A 266 0.66 12.01 22.74
C LYS A 266 0.44 11.18 21.48
N LEU A 267 1.45 11.05 20.59
CA LEU A 267 1.31 10.37 19.31
C LEU A 267 0.71 8.98 19.46
N LEU A 268 1.28 8.14 20.32
CA LEU A 268 0.79 6.77 20.53
C LEU A 268 -0.55 6.71 21.25
N GLN A 269 -0.87 7.68 22.11
CA GLN A 269 -2.17 7.72 22.80
C GLN A 269 -3.33 7.90 21.80
N VAL A 270 -3.06 8.58 20.67
CA VAL A 270 -4.08 8.93 19.66
C VAL A 270 -3.97 8.05 18.41
N GLY A 271 -2.75 7.76 17.96
CA GLY A 271 -2.45 7.12 16.68
C GLY A 271 -2.09 5.64 16.74
N ALA A 272 -2.05 5.00 17.92
CA ALA A 272 -1.62 3.60 18.02
C ALA A 272 -2.52 2.58 17.31
N ARG A 273 -3.74 2.96 16.91
CA ARG A 273 -4.58 2.08 16.07
C ARG A 273 -4.14 2.00 14.62
N ASP A 274 -3.33 2.96 14.18
CA ASP A 274 -2.82 3.02 12.82
C ASP A 274 -1.45 2.34 12.74
N GLY A 275 -1.37 1.25 11.95
CA GLY A 275 -0.17 0.43 11.85
C GLY A 275 1.05 1.21 11.33
N LYS A 276 0.85 2.09 10.34
CA LYS A 276 1.93 2.95 9.81
C LYS A 276 2.39 4.00 10.83
N THR A 277 1.49 4.55 11.67
CA THR A 277 1.87 5.42 12.78
C THR A 277 2.77 4.69 13.80
N LEU A 278 2.38 3.48 14.22
CA LEU A 278 3.21 2.66 15.12
C LEU A 278 4.58 2.34 14.52
N ALA A 279 4.62 1.93 13.25
CA ALA A 279 5.85 1.63 12.54
C ALA A 279 6.75 2.86 12.44
N ALA A 280 6.19 4.01 12.06
CA ALA A 280 6.95 5.25 11.90
C ALA A 280 7.55 5.74 13.22
N TRP A 281 6.77 5.72 14.30
CA TRP A 281 7.28 6.04 15.64
C TRP A 281 8.40 5.10 16.06
N SER A 282 8.21 3.78 15.88
CA SER A 282 9.20 2.77 16.25
C SER A 282 10.51 2.93 15.45
N LEU A 283 10.42 3.18 14.14
CA LEU A 283 11.57 3.44 13.27
C LEU A 283 12.30 4.72 13.68
N TYR A 284 11.56 5.80 13.93
CA TYR A 284 12.14 7.07 14.38
C TYR A 284 12.89 6.91 15.70
N GLU A 285 12.27 6.29 16.72
CA GLU A 285 12.92 6.05 18.02
C GLU A 285 14.14 5.13 17.90
N TYR A 286 14.05 4.07 17.10
CA TYR A 286 15.18 3.19 16.81
C TYR A 286 16.33 3.97 16.17
N LEU A 287 16.07 4.69 15.08
CA LEU A 287 17.08 5.40 14.32
C LEU A 287 17.72 6.54 15.12
N LYS A 288 16.94 7.27 15.95
CA LYS A 288 17.44 8.25 16.93
C LYS A 288 18.38 7.58 17.93
N ARG A 289 17.94 6.50 18.58
CA ARG A 289 18.73 5.77 19.59
C ARG A 289 20.04 5.23 19.01
N THR A 290 20.02 4.77 17.76
CA THR A 290 21.22 4.30 17.05
C THR A 290 22.02 5.42 16.38
N ARG A 291 21.63 6.69 16.54
CA ARG A 291 22.30 7.88 15.97
C ARG A 291 22.40 7.87 14.44
N GLN A 292 21.43 7.25 13.77
CA GLN A 292 21.33 7.26 12.31
C GLN A 292 20.57 8.48 11.79
N ILE A 293 19.72 9.07 12.62
CA ILE A 293 19.10 10.38 12.41
C ILE A 293 19.40 11.28 13.61
N LYS A 294 19.43 12.59 13.37
CA LYS A 294 19.54 13.61 14.43
C LYS A 294 18.28 13.61 15.26
#